data_AF-A0A0G0HPS6-F1
#
_entry.id   AF-A0A0G0HPS6-F1
#
_cell.length_a   1.000
_cell.length_b   1.000
_cell.length_c   1.000
_cell.angle_alpha   90.00
_cell.angle_beta   90.00
_cell.angle_gamma   90.00
#
_symmetry.space_group_name_H-M   'P 1'
#
loop_
_entity.id
_entity.type
_entity.pdbx_description
1 polymer ?
#
loop_
_entity_poly.entity_id
_entity_poly.type
_entity_poly.pdbx_seq_one_letter_code
_entity_poly.pdbx_strand_id
1 'polypeptide(L)'
;MSFKRVDPKQSLPEMEKEILKFWQENKIFEKTLENRKDAQEYTFYDGPPFATGTPHYGHIVASAMKDVVPRYWTMRGFHVDRKWGWDCHGLPIENIVVKNSMSFAVAKF
;
A
#
# COMPACT_ATOMS: atom_id res chain seq x y z
N MET A 1 -6.94 -33.37 15.43
CA MET A 1 -7.42 -32.00 15.15
C MET A 1 -8.39 -32.07 13.99
N SER A 2 -9.58 -31.48 14.11
CA SER A 2 -10.56 -31.42 13.01
C SER A 2 -10.39 -30.09 12.28
N PHE A 3 -10.24 -30.12 10.95
CA PHE A 3 -10.19 -28.91 10.15
C PHE A 3 -11.58 -28.28 10.04
N LYS A 4 -11.63 -26.95 10.01
CA LYS A 4 -12.89 -26.22 9.75
C LYS A 4 -13.29 -26.49 8.30
N ARG A 5 -14.55 -26.88 8.07
CA ARG A 5 -15.09 -27.00 6.70
C ARG A 5 -15.16 -25.63 6.05
N VAL A 6 -14.74 -25.56 4.79
CA VAL A 6 -14.79 -24.35 3.97
C VAL A 6 -16.22 -24.15 3.48
N ASP A 7 -16.74 -22.93 3.60
CA ASP A 7 -18.02 -22.53 3.03
C ASP A 7 -17.79 -22.02 1.60
N PRO A 8 -18.36 -22.67 0.55
CA PRO A 8 -18.25 -22.20 -0.83
C PRO A 8 -18.86 -20.82 -1.07
N LYS A 9 -19.73 -20.32 -0.18
CA LYS A 9 -20.39 -19.01 -0.28
C LYS A 9 -19.73 -17.94 0.58
N GLN A 10 -18.53 -18.20 1.11
CA GLN A 10 -17.82 -17.24 1.93
C GLN A 10 -17.53 -15.94 1.15
N SER A 11 -17.80 -14.80 1.80
CA SER A 11 -17.50 -13.48 1.25
C SER A 11 -16.01 -13.22 1.26
N LEU A 12 -15.40 -13.05 0.06
CA LEU A 12 -13.99 -12.70 -0.07
C LEU A 12 -13.65 -11.33 0.55
N PRO A 13 -14.45 -10.26 0.34
CA PRO A 13 -14.17 -8.97 0.97
C PRO A 13 -14.14 -9.02 2.50
N GLU A 14 -15.02 -9.82 3.12
CA GLU A 14 -15.01 -9.98 4.58
C GLU A 14 -13.82 -10.81 5.04
N MET A 15 -13.45 -11.87 4.31
CA MET A 15 -12.25 -12.64 4.57
C MET A 15 -10.98 -11.77 4.50
N GLU A 16 -10.88 -10.89 3.50
CA GLU A 16 -9.75 -9.96 3.36
C GLU A 16 -9.66 -9.01 4.55
N LYS A 17 -10.79 -8.47 5.03
CA LYS A 17 -10.83 -7.62 6.23
C LYS A 17 -10.38 -8.37 7.48
N GLU A 18 -10.82 -9.63 7.64
CA GLU A 18 -10.39 -10.50 8.74
C GLU A 18 -8.88 -10.74 8.72
N ILE A 19 -8.31 -11.04 7.54
CA ILE A 19 -6.87 -11.24 7.36
C ILE A 19 -6.09 -9.95 7.64
N LEU A 20 -6.55 -8.81 7.14
CA LEU A 20 -5.94 -7.50 7.38
C LEU A 20 -5.92 -7.18 8.88
N LYS A 21 -7.04 -7.39 9.57
CA LYS A 21 -7.14 -7.22 11.02
C LYS A 21 -6.16 -8.13 11.75
N PHE A 22 -6.12 -9.41 11.38
CA PHE A 22 -5.16 -10.37 11.95
C PHE A 22 -3.70 -9.91 11.75
N TRP A 23 -3.34 -9.42 10.56
CA TRP A 23 -1.99 -8.92 10.30
C TRP A 23 -1.62 -7.69 11.15
N GLN A 24 -2.57 -6.76 11.31
CA GLN A 24 -2.37 -5.56 12.13
C GLN A 24 -2.23 -5.89 13.62
N GLU A 25 -3.15 -6.67 14.18
CA GLU A 25 -3.15 -7.05 15.59
C GLU A 25 -1.89 -7.82 15.97
N ASN A 26 -1.39 -8.65 15.06
CA ASN A 26 -0.22 -9.48 15.29
C ASN A 26 1.09 -8.85 14.82
N LYS A 27 1.09 -7.61 14.31
CA LYS A 27 2.28 -6.90 13.79
C LYS A 27 3.09 -7.79 12.83
N ILE A 28 2.39 -8.42 11.89
CA ILE A 28 2.99 -9.46 11.04
C ILE A 28 4.10 -8.91 10.17
N PHE A 29 3.95 -7.69 9.65
CA PHE A 29 4.96 -7.05 8.83
C PHE A 29 6.26 -6.81 9.61
N GLU A 30 6.16 -6.25 10.80
CA GLU A 30 7.28 -5.98 11.70
C GLU A 30 8.00 -7.27 12.09
N LYS A 31 7.25 -8.33 12.38
CA LYS A 31 7.82 -9.68 12.61
C LYS A 31 8.58 -10.20 11.41
N THR A 32 8.15 -9.90 10.18
CA THR A 32 8.90 -10.32 8.98
C THR A 32 10.27 -9.63 8.89
N LEU A 33 10.38 -8.39 9.36
CA LEU A 33 11.63 -7.64 9.42
C LEU A 33 12.52 -8.13 10.57
N GLU A 34 11.94 -8.30 11.77
CA GLU A 34 12.66 -8.74 12.97
C GLU A 34 13.27 -10.13 12.80
N ASN A 35 12.51 -11.08 12.23
CA ASN A 35 12.98 -12.43 11.91
C ASN A 35 14.13 -12.46 10.90
N ARG A 36 14.47 -11.32 10.29
CA ARG A 36 15.47 -11.17 9.24
C ARG A 36 16.42 -10.00 9.47
N LYS A 37 16.53 -9.49 10.69
CA LYS A 37 17.37 -8.32 10.98
C LYS A 37 18.85 -8.48 10.57
N ASP A 38 19.37 -9.71 10.61
CA ASP A 38 20.77 -10.03 10.28
C ASP A 38 20.93 -10.67 8.89
N ALA A 39 19.86 -10.71 8.09
CA ALA A 39 19.90 -11.28 6.75
C ALA A 39 20.41 -10.28 5.70
N GLN A 40 20.78 -10.77 4.52
CA GLN A 40 21.17 -9.91 3.41
C GLN A 40 20.01 -8.97 3.02
N GLU A 41 20.32 -7.69 2.86
CA GLU A 41 19.34 -6.68 2.45
C GLU A 41 18.97 -6.80 0.98
N TYR A 42 17.69 -6.57 0.69
CA TYR A 42 17.19 -6.29 -0.65
C TYR A 42 16.39 -4.99 -0.60
N THR A 43 16.87 -3.97 -1.31
CA THR A 43 16.22 -2.65 -1.37
C THR A 43 15.36 -2.55 -2.63
N PHE A 44 14.07 -2.29 -2.45
CA PHE A 44 13.15 -2.02 -3.54
C PHE A 44 12.83 -0.52 -3.58
N TYR A 45 13.12 0.14 -4.70
CA TYR A 45 12.78 1.55 -4.88
C TYR A 45 11.36 1.69 -5.39
N ASP A 46 10.49 2.18 -4.51
CA ASP A 46 9.12 2.52 -4.86
C ASP A 46 9.02 4.00 -5.30
N GLY A 47 8.58 4.23 -6.53
CA GLY A 47 8.25 5.57 -7.02
C GLY A 47 6.97 6.07 -6.33
N PRO A 48 7.04 7.15 -5.52
CA PRO A 48 5.90 7.63 -4.76
C PRO A 48 4.79 8.13 -5.69
N PRO A 49 3.51 7.84 -5.42
CA PRO A 49 2.41 8.41 -6.19
C PRO A 49 2.27 9.91 -5.95
N PHE A 50 1.78 10.62 -6.96
CA PHE A 50 1.42 12.03 -6.85
C PHE A 50 0.16 12.21 -5.99
N ALA A 51 0.21 13.15 -5.04
CA ALA A 51 -0.91 13.47 -4.16
C ALA A 51 -1.97 14.38 -4.83
N THR A 52 -2.36 14.08 -6.07
CA THR A 52 -3.17 14.97 -6.93
C THR A 52 -4.59 14.48 -7.22
N GLY A 53 -5.01 13.32 -6.71
CA GLY A 53 -6.34 12.78 -6.98
C GLY A 53 -6.60 11.39 -6.39
N THR A 54 -7.73 10.80 -6.77
CA THR A 54 -8.10 9.44 -6.35
C THR A 54 -7.37 8.38 -7.17
N PRO A 55 -7.03 7.22 -6.57
CA PRO A 55 -6.45 6.10 -7.30
C PRO A 55 -7.38 5.59 -8.42
N HIS A 56 -6.79 5.21 -9.54
CA HIS A 56 -7.45 4.54 -10.67
C HIS A 56 -6.83 3.16 -10.92
N TYR A 57 -7.40 2.34 -11.81
CA TYR A 57 -6.97 0.95 -12.07
C TYR A 57 -5.46 0.76 -12.30
N GLY A 58 -4.78 1.73 -12.91
CA GLY A 58 -3.32 1.70 -13.10
C GLY A 58 -2.54 1.64 -11.78
N HIS A 59 -3.08 2.26 -10.72
CA HIS A 59 -2.52 2.20 -9.38
C HIS A 59 -2.65 0.79 -8.79
N ILE A 60 -3.72 0.05 -9.09
CA ILE A 60 -3.93 -1.29 -8.55
C ILE A 60 -2.84 -2.24 -9.05
N VAL A 61 -2.59 -2.25 -10.36
CA VAL A 61 -1.59 -3.12 -10.98
C VAL A 61 -0.19 -2.79 -10.46
N ALA A 62 0.15 -1.50 -10.43
CA ALA A 62 1.45 -1.06 -9.92
C ALA A 62 1.63 -1.43 -8.44
N SER A 63 0.65 -1.14 -7.58
CA SER A 63 0.71 -1.46 -6.14
C SER A 63 0.79 -2.97 -5.89
N ALA A 64 0.07 -3.78 -6.67
CA ALA A 64 0.15 -5.25 -6.55
C ALA A 64 1.56 -5.75 -6.88
N MET A 65 2.17 -5.29 -7.98
CA MET A 65 3.55 -5.66 -8.34
C MET A 65 4.56 -5.20 -7.28
N LYS A 66 4.39 -3.96 -6.79
CA LYS A 66 5.23 -3.35 -5.74
C LYS A 66 5.12 -4.07 -4.39
N ASP A 67 4.04 -4.80 -4.11
CA ASP A 67 3.91 -5.62 -2.89
C ASP A 67 4.40 -7.07 -3.10
N VAL A 68 4.10 -7.68 -4.25
CA VAL A 68 4.46 -9.07 -4.56
C VAL A 68 5.98 -9.27 -4.63
N VAL A 69 6.72 -8.35 -5.28
CA VAL A 69 8.17 -8.50 -5.45
C VAL A 69 8.92 -8.46 -4.10
N PRO A 70 8.71 -7.47 -3.21
CA PRO A 70 9.29 -7.48 -1.88
C PRO A 70 8.90 -8.71 -1.04
N ARG A 71 7.64 -9.19 -1.13
CA ARG A 71 7.22 -10.42 -0.42
C ARG A 71 7.99 -11.63 -0.89
N TYR A 72 8.18 -11.79 -2.20
CA TYR A 72 8.99 -12.86 -2.77
C TYR A 72 10.40 -12.85 -2.15
N TRP A 73 11.09 -11.70 -2.13
CA TRP A 73 12.43 -11.60 -1.55
C TRP A 73 12.47 -11.85 -0.05
N THR A 74 11.45 -11.39 0.71
CA THR A 74 11.29 -11.76 2.12
C THR A 74 11.15 -13.28 2.30
N MET A 75 10.41 -13.96 1.44
CA MET A 75 10.27 -15.43 1.46
C MET A 75 11.57 -16.14 1.05
N ARG A 76 12.41 -15.52 0.21
CA ARG A 76 13.74 -16.01 -0.16
C ARG A 76 14.81 -15.79 0.92
N GLY A 77 14.44 -15.19 2.06
CA GLY A 77 15.32 -15.04 3.22
C GLY A 77 15.97 -13.68 3.37
N PHE A 78 15.65 -12.71 2.52
CA PHE A 78 16.25 -11.37 2.55
C PHE A 78 15.56 -10.46 3.58
N HIS A 79 16.32 -9.53 4.15
CA HIS A 79 15.78 -8.40 4.86
C HIS A 79 15.23 -7.38 3.84
N VAL A 80 13.94 -7.09 3.89
CA VAL A 80 13.28 -6.22 2.90
C VAL A 80 12.44 -5.16 3.61
N ASP A 81 13.07 -4.06 3.98
CA ASP A 81 12.37 -2.89 4.49
C ASP A 81 11.59 -2.20 3.35
N ARG A 82 10.38 -1.71 3.66
CA ARG A 82 9.44 -1.16 2.68
C ARG A 82 9.00 0.22 3.14
N LYS A 83 9.43 1.25 2.41
CA LYS A 83 9.10 2.65 2.71
C LYS A 83 8.15 3.20 1.68
N TRP A 84 7.01 3.71 2.16
CA TRP A 84 6.04 4.42 1.34
C TRP A 84 6.29 5.92 1.41
N GLY A 85 6.09 6.62 0.30
CA GLY A 85 6.23 8.07 0.19
C GLY A 85 5.15 8.69 -0.68
N TRP A 86 5.12 10.01 -0.71
CA TRP A 86 4.23 10.81 -1.56
C TRP A 86 5.04 11.84 -2.33
N ASP A 87 4.72 12.02 -3.62
CA ASP A 87 5.21 13.16 -4.37
C ASP A 87 4.18 14.30 -4.25
N CYS A 88 4.61 15.37 -3.59
CA CYS A 88 3.77 16.51 -3.23
C CYS A 88 4.15 17.79 -3.97
N HIS A 89 5.12 17.74 -4.88
CA HIS A 89 5.62 18.93 -5.57
C HIS A 89 5.18 18.97 -7.04
N GLY A 90 5.38 20.14 -7.67
CA GLY A 90 5.28 20.33 -9.11
C GLY A 90 4.02 21.05 -9.59
N LEU A 91 4.03 21.43 -10.86
CA LEU A 91 2.94 22.17 -11.52
C LEU A 91 1.55 21.52 -11.36
N PRO A 92 1.37 20.19 -11.34
CA PRO A 92 0.05 19.59 -11.14
C PRO A 92 -0.62 20.01 -9.82
N ILE A 93 0.12 20.04 -8.71
CA ILE A 93 -0.45 20.45 -7.42
C ILE A 93 -0.71 21.96 -7.38
N GLU A 94 0.20 22.76 -7.95
CA GLU A 94 0.04 24.21 -8.04
C GLU A 94 -1.23 24.58 -8.83
N ASN A 95 -1.47 23.91 -9.97
CA ASN A 95 -2.66 24.12 -10.78
C ASN A 95 -3.96 23.73 -10.04
N ILE A 96 -3.94 22.64 -9.25
CA ILE A 96 -5.10 22.23 -8.44
C ILE A 96 -5.41 23.31 -7.39
N VAL A 97 -4.39 23.83 -6.70
CA VAL A 97 -4.55 24.88 -5.69
C VAL A 97 -5.13 26.15 -6.32
N VAL A 98 -4.59 26.60 -7.45
CA VAL A 98 -5.09 27.78 -8.16
C VAL A 98 -6.54 27.60 -8.60
N LYS A 99 -6.89 26.45 -9.20
CA LYS A 99 -8.25 26.15 -9.64
C LYS A 99 -9.25 26.15 -8.47
N ASN A 100 -8.88 25.55 -7.34
CA ASN A 100 -9.73 25.48 -6.16
C ASN A 100 -9.90 26.85 -5.49
N SER A 101 -8.86 27.68 -5.51
CA SER A 101 -8.86 29.04 -4.95
C SER A 101 -9.71 30.00 -5.79
N MET A 102 -9.66 29.89 -7.12
CA MET A 102 -10.54 30.63 -8.03
C MET A 102 -12.02 30.23 -7.87
N SER A 103 -12.31 28.95 -7.62
CA SER A 103 -13.68 28.50 -7.35
C SER A 103 -14.28 29.15 -6.10
N PHE A 104 -13.46 29.51 -5.11
CA PHE A 104 -13.87 30.24 -3.92
C PHE A 104 -14.14 31.73 -4.16
N ALA A 105 -13.43 32.33 -5.13
CA ALA A 105 -13.59 33.75 -5.47
C ALA A 105 -14.87 34.02 -6.28
N VAL A 106 -15.29 33.07 -7.13
CA VAL A 106 -16.51 33.22 -7.95
C VAL A 106 -17.80 32.93 -7.14
N ALA A 107 -17.73 32.10 -6.11
CA ALA A 107 -18.87 31.82 -5.23
C ALA A 107 -19.18 32.95 -4.21
N LYS A 108 -18.47 34.09 -4.29
CA LYS A 108 -18.63 35.26 -3.41
C LYS A 108 -19.20 36.50 -4.13
N PHE A 109 -19.72 36.35 -5.35
CA PHE A 109 -20.49 37.38 -6.06
C PHE A 109 -21.87 36.86 -6.43
#